data_AF-A0A931CYL5-F1
#
_entry.id   AF-A0A931CYL5-F1
#
_cell.length_a   1.000
_cell.length_b   1.000
_cell.length_c   1.000
_cell.angle_alpha   90.00
_cell.angle_beta   90.00
_cell.angle_gamma   90.00
#
_symmetry.space_group_name_H-M   'P 1'
#
loop_
_entity.id
_entity.type
_entity.pdbx_description
1 polymer ?
#
loop_
_entity_poly.entity_id
_entity_poly.type
_entity_poly.pdbx_seq_one_letter_code
_entity_poly.pdbx_strand_id
1 'polypeptide(L)' 'MDILNELGKIGSAKQALAVFEKQMDTAQLGRISSISHPEILKRIANAVVICNPDKIFINTGS' A
#
# COMPACT_ATOMS: atom_id res chain seq x y z
N MET A 1 -0.38 -15.20 12.60
CA MET A 1 0.89 -14.75 11.98
C MET A 1 0.53 -14.12 10.64
N ASP A 2 0.83 -12.84 10.41
CA ASP A 2 0.55 -12.18 9.13
C ASP A 2 1.78 -12.29 8.22
N ILE A 3 1.74 -13.23 7.28
CA ILE A 3 2.87 -13.56 6.38
C ILE A 3 3.30 -12.33 5.56
N LEU A 4 2.36 -11.45 5.23
CA LEU A 4 2.67 -10.25 4.47
C LEU A 4 3.55 -9.29 5.28
N ASN A 5 3.29 -9.15 6.58
CA ASN A 5 4.11 -8.29 7.44
C ASN A 5 5.54 -8.85 7.60
N GLU A 6 5.68 -10.17 7.74
CA GLU A 6 6.99 -10.82 7.90
C GLU A 6 7.87 -10.67 6.65
N LEU A 7 7.28 -10.84 5.46
CA LEU A 7 8.00 -10.79 4.19
C LEU A 7 8.20 -9.35 3.68
N GLY A 8 7.19 -8.50 3.79
CA GLY A 8 7.21 -7.13 3.27
C GLY A 8 7.90 -6.12 4.20
N LYS A 9 7.99 -6.43 5.50
CA LYS A 9 8.69 -5.63 6.53
C LYS A 9 8.23 -4.17 6.66
N ILE A 10 7.04 -3.84 6.17
CA ILE A 10 6.41 -2.53 6.36
C ILE A 10 5.67 -2.51 7.70
N GLY A 11 6.27 -1.83 8.67
CA GLY A 11 5.81 -1.79 10.06
C GLY A 11 5.03 -0.53 10.45
N SER A 12 5.02 0.51 9.61
CA SER A 12 4.41 1.81 9.94
C SER A 12 3.65 2.42 8.77
N ALA A 13 2.68 3.28 9.09
CA ALA A 13 1.93 4.04 8.08
C ALA A 13 2.84 4.94 7.23
N LYS A 14 3.90 5.51 7.83
CA LYS A 14 4.90 6.32 7.11
C LYS A 14 5.66 5.49 6.07
N GLN A 15 6.05 4.26 6.41
CA GLN A 15 6.69 3.36 5.45
C GLN A 15 5.72 2.93 4.34
N ALA A 16 4.46 2.67 4.67
CA ALA A 16 3.43 2.36 3.68
C ALA A 16 3.25 3.51 2.68
N LEU A 17 3.19 4.75 3.16
CA LEU A 17 3.08 5.94 2.32
C LEU A 17 4.26 6.06 1.33
N ALA A 18 5.49 5.85 1.81
CA ALA A 18 6.67 5.87 0.95
C ALA A 18 6.65 4.79 -0.15
N VAL A 19 6.08 3.60 0.13
CA VAL A 19 5.87 2.55 -0.89
C VAL A 19 4.88 3.02 -1.94
N PHE A 20 3.78 3.65 -1.53
CA PHE A 20 2.76 4.14 -2.45
C PHE A 20 3.31 5.27 -3.32
N GLU A 21 4.01 6.25 -2.74
CA GLU A 21 4.61 7.37 -3.46
C GLU A 21 5.60 6.91 -4.55
N LYS A 22 6.28 5.77 -4.33
CA LYS A 22 7.22 5.21 -5.28
C LYS A 22 6.54 4.39 -6.40
N GLN A 23 5.44 3.71 -6.09
CA GLN A 23 4.85 2.69 -6.98
C GLN A 23 3.56 3.15 -7.68
N MET A 24 2.93 4.23 -7.21
CA MET A 24 1.66 4.73 -7.71
C MET A 24 1.81 6.09 -8.37
N ASP A 25 0.96 6.36 -9.35
CA ASP A 25 0.78 7.71 -9.88
C ASP A 25 -0.07 8.58 -8.93
N THR A 26 -0.14 9.88 -9.22
CA THR A 26 -0.89 10.85 -8.42
C THR A 26 -2.40 10.51 -8.31
N ALA A 27 -3.00 9.88 -9.33
CA ALA A 27 -4.41 9.54 -9.31
C ALA A 27 -4.67 8.38 -8.34
N GLN A 28 -3.85 7.33 -8.37
CA GLN A 28 -3.96 6.19 -7.46
C GLN A 28 -3.56 6.57 -6.03
N LEU A 29 -2.59 7.47 -5.86
CA LEU A 29 -2.26 8.06 -4.56
C LEU A 29 -3.43 8.83 -3.96
N GLY A 30 -4.13 9.64 -4.76
CA GLY A 30 -5.34 10.32 -4.33
C GLY A 30 -6.41 9.33 -3.87
N ARG A 31 -6.60 8.24 -4.62
CA ARG A 31 -7.57 7.20 -4.26
C ARG A 31 -7.21 6.44 -2.98
N ILE A 32 -5.97 5.99 -2.83
CA ILE A 32 -5.56 5.26 -1.62
C ILE A 32 -5.59 6.14 -0.37
N SER A 33 -5.44 7.47 -0.52
CA SER A 33 -5.55 8.41 0.61
C SER A 33 -6.94 8.45 1.26
N SER A 34 -7.98 7.98 0.56
CA SER A 34 -9.32 7.80 1.15
C SER A 34 -9.37 6.68 2.19
N ILE A 35 -8.40 5.77 2.21
CA ILE A 35 -8.29 4.68 3.17
C ILE A 35 -7.51 5.19 4.39
N SER A 36 -8.21 5.46 5.49
CA SER A 36 -7.61 6.02 6.70
C SER A 36 -7.10 4.99 7.71
N HIS A 37 -7.48 3.71 7.57
CA HIS A 37 -7.15 2.68 8.55
C HIS A 37 -5.68 2.24 8.41
N PRO A 38 -4.80 2.50 9.41
CA PRO A 38 -3.36 2.29 9.26
C PRO A 38 -2.96 0.83 8.99
N GLU A 39 -3.63 -0.12 9.63
CA GLU A 39 -3.39 -1.56 9.39
C GLU A 39 -3.68 -1.99 7.94
N ILE A 40 -4.70 -1.40 7.30
CA ILE A 40 -5.03 -1.71 5.90
C ILE A 40 -3.93 -1.19 4.98
N LEU A 41 -3.48 0.05 5.21
CA LEU A 41 -2.38 0.64 4.43
C LEU A 41 -1.09 -0.20 4.55
N LYS A 42 -0.75 -0.67 5.75
CA LYS A 42 0.40 -1.56 5.94
C LYS A 42 0.26 -2.86 5.15
N ARG A 43 -0.90 -3.52 5.20
CA ARG A 43 -1.12 -4.78 4.47
C ARG A 43 -1.02 -4.59 2.96
N ILE A 44 -1.59 -3.52 2.42
CA ILE A 44 -1.48 -3.18 0.99
C ILE A 44 -0.01 -2.92 0.63
N ALA A 45 0.71 -2.11 1.42
CA ALA A 45 2.11 -1.81 1.15
C ALA A 45 2.99 -3.07 1.20
N ASN A 46 2.78 -3.96 2.17
CA ASN A 46 3.47 -5.24 2.25
C ASN A 46 3.20 -6.11 1.01
N ALA A 47 1.94 -6.20 0.56
CA ALA A 47 1.61 -6.93 -0.66
C ALA A 47 2.29 -6.33 -1.90
N VAL A 48 2.34 -4.99 -2.01
CA VAL A 48 3.02 -4.29 -3.11
C VAL A 48 4.52 -4.58 -3.12
N VAL A 49 5.18 -4.58 -1.95
CA VAL A 49 6.61 -4.89 -1.83
C VAL A 49 6.90 -6.34 -2.22
N ILE A 50 6.07 -7.29 -1.77
CA ILE A 50 6.27 -8.73 -2.03
C ILE A 50 6.03 -9.07 -3.49
N CYS A 51 4.92 -8.58 -4.06
CA CYS A 51 4.51 -8.92 -5.41
C CYS A 51 5.20 -8.07 -6.48
N ASN A 52 5.72 -6.89 -6.12
CA ASN A 52 6.34 -5.91 -7.00
C ASN A 52 5.62 -5.76 -8.36
N PRO A 53 4.33 -5.36 -8.36
CA PRO A 53 3.54 -5.27 -9.58
C PRO A 53 4.01 -4.10 -10.47
N ASP A 54 3.87 -4.25 -11.78
CA ASP A 54 4.18 -3.18 -12.74
C ASP A 54 3.22 -1.99 -12.63
N LYS A 55 1.96 -2.24 -12.25
CA LYS A 55 0.92 -1.21 -12.07
C LYS A 55 0.00 -1.57 -10.91
N ILE A 56 -0.43 -0.55 -10.19
CA ILE A 56 -1.39 -0.67 -9.09
C ILE A 56 -2.62 0.16 -9.43
N PHE A 57 -3.80 -0.40 -9.19
CA PHE A 57 -5.08 0.28 -9.39
C PHE A 57 -5.94 0.17 -8.14
N ILE A 58 -6.44 1.30 -7.67
CA ILE A 58 -7.32 1.41 -6.51
C ILE A 58 -8.73 1.69 -7.01
N ASN A 59 -9.65 0.79 -6.67
CA ASN A 59 -11.07 0.95 -6.94
C ASN A 59 -11.81 1.18 -5.63
N THR A 60 -12.28 2.40 -5.41
CA THR A 60 -13.06 2.79 -4.23
C THR A 60 -14.58 2.66 -4.45
N GLY A 61 -15.04 2.27 -5.64
CA GLY A 61 -16.46 2.14 -5.98
C GLY A 61 -17.25 3.47 -6.00
N SER A 62 -16.55 4.59 -5.88
CA SER A 62 -17.06 5.97 -5.99
C SER A 62 -16.98 6.48 -7.42
#